data_AF-A0A150IXS7-F1
#
_entry.id   AF-A0A150IXS7-F1
#
_cell.length_a   1.000
_cell.length_b   1.000
_cell.length_c   1.000
_cell.angle_alpha   90.00
_cell.angle_beta   90.00
_cell.angle_gamma   90.00
#
_symmetry.space_group_name_H-M   'P 1'
#
loop_
_entity.id
_entity.type
_entity.pdbx_description
1 polymer ?
#
loop_
_entity_poly.entity_id
_entity_poly.type
_entity_poly.pdbx_seq_one_letter_code
_entity_poly.pdbx_strand_id
1 'polypeptide(L)'
;MGWKERKATRKKVASDRIKELLKFSELHKDDELLSTNSIKTAVAISRRHKIRIPIKSKRKFCKKCSTVFIPDKTVRIRTGKGKITYTCLNCGHIKRIPYLKEKKEVKNKKLEI
;
A
#
# COMPACT_ATOMS: atom_id res chain seq x y z
N MET A 1 -21.12 18.43 -21.28
CA MET A 1 -20.54 17.91 -20.02
C MET A 1 -20.51 18.98 -18.95
N GLY A 2 -21.23 18.77 -17.85
CA GLY A 2 -21.17 19.64 -16.68
C GLY A 2 -19.85 19.51 -15.91
N TRP A 3 -19.52 20.51 -15.08
CA TRP A 3 -18.28 20.53 -14.26
C TRP A 3 -18.15 19.31 -13.33
N LYS A 4 -19.27 18.83 -12.78
CA LYS A 4 -19.32 17.62 -11.93
C LYS A 4 -18.84 16.37 -12.68
N GLU A 5 -19.25 16.23 -13.92
CA GLU A 5 -18.92 15.10 -14.80
C GLU A 5 -17.42 15.11 -15.16
N ARG A 6 -16.89 16.28 -15.55
CA ARG A 6 -15.45 16.49 -15.79
C ARG A 6 -14.58 16.23 -14.56
N LYS A 7 -15.11 16.45 -13.35
CA LYS A 7 -14.41 16.17 -12.10
C LYS A 7 -14.40 14.67 -11.81
N ALA A 8 -15.52 13.98 -12.04
CA ALA A 8 -15.62 12.54 -11.88
C ALA A 8 -14.71 11.78 -12.87
N THR A 9 -14.69 12.18 -14.14
CA THR A 9 -13.82 11.58 -15.17
C THR A 9 -12.35 11.74 -14.82
N ARG A 10 -11.91 12.94 -14.44
CA ARG A 10 -10.52 13.19 -13.97
C ARG A 10 -10.15 12.32 -12.77
N LYS A 11 -11.06 12.13 -11.82
CA LYS A 11 -10.83 11.26 -10.65
C LYS A 11 -10.71 9.79 -11.05
N LYS A 12 -11.51 9.33 -12.02
CA LYS A 12 -11.44 7.97 -12.57
C LYS A 12 -10.10 7.71 -13.25
N VAL A 13 -9.70 8.58 -14.18
CA VAL A 13 -8.40 8.49 -14.88
C VAL A 13 -7.23 8.50 -13.89
N ALA A 14 -7.26 9.40 -12.91
CA ALA A 14 -6.23 9.45 -11.87
C ALA A 14 -6.19 8.17 -11.02
N SER A 15 -7.35 7.58 -10.70
CA SER A 15 -7.43 6.32 -9.96
C SER A 15 -6.82 5.17 -10.76
N ASP A 16 -7.11 5.09 -12.06
CA ASP A 16 -6.58 4.02 -12.92
C ASP A 16 -5.08 4.19 -13.13
N ARG A 17 -4.60 5.43 -13.31
CA ARG A 17 -3.16 5.72 -13.37
C ARG A 17 -2.41 5.32 -12.11
N ILE A 18 -3.00 5.55 -10.93
CA ILE A 18 -2.41 5.09 -9.65
C ILE A 18 -2.28 3.57 -9.63
N LYS A 19 -3.29 2.83 -10.10
CA LYS A 19 -3.25 1.36 -10.14
C LYS A 19 -2.15 0.86 -11.08
N GLU A 20 -2.02 1.47 -12.26
CA GLU A 20 -0.97 1.14 -13.23
C GLU A 20 0.42 1.36 -12.64
N LEU A 21 0.67 2.53 -12.05
CA LEU A 21 1.97 2.86 -11.45
C LEU A 21 2.33 1.93 -10.30
N LEU A 22 1.34 1.55 -9.48
CA LEU A 22 1.56 0.58 -8.40
C LEU A 22 1.88 -0.80 -8.97
N LYS A 23 1.17 -1.25 -10.01
CA LYS A 23 1.47 -2.54 -10.67
C LYS A 23 2.85 -2.52 -11.31
N PHE A 24 3.20 -1.42 -11.99
CA PHE A 24 4.52 -1.23 -12.60
C PHE A 24 5.63 -1.29 -11.54
N SER A 25 5.47 -0.63 -10.40
CA SER A 25 6.43 -0.71 -9.28
C SER A 25 6.56 -2.13 -8.71
N GLU A 26 5.52 -2.96 -8.81
CA GLU A 26 5.56 -4.34 -8.37
C GLU A 26 6.26 -5.28 -9.36
N LEU A 27 6.23 -4.95 -10.66
CA LEU A 27 6.94 -5.70 -11.70
C LEU A 27 8.44 -5.40 -11.67
N HIS A 28 8.80 -4.13 -11.46
CA HIS A 28 10.19 -3.68 -11.45
C HIS A 28 10.76 -3.59 -10.02
N LYS A 29 10.50 -4.60 -9.19
CA LYS A 29 11.00 -4.62 -7.79
C LYS A 29 12.51 -4.70 -7.67
N ASP A 30 13.18 -5.26 -8.68
CA ASP A 30 14.63 -5.42 -8.67
C ASP A 30 15.36 -4.10 -8.94
N ASP A 31 14.70 -3.14 -9.59
CA ASP A 31 15.19 -1.77 -9.77
C ASP A 31 14.60 -0.86 -8.68
N GLU A 32 15.42 -0.56 -7.66
CA GLU A 32 14.99 0.27 -6.53
C GLU A 32 14.64 1.71 -6.96
N LEU A 33 15.36 2.29 -7.91
CA LEU A 33 15.13 3.67 -8.35
C LEU A 33 13.83 3.77 -9.13
N LEU A 34 13.61 2.87 -10.09
CA LEU A 34 12.42 2.87 -10.92
C LEU A 34 11.17 2.60 -10.08
N SER A 35 11.22 1.61 -9.20
CA SER A 35 10.10 1.26 -8.33
C SER A 35 9.76 2.36 -7.32
N THR A 36 10.75 2.96 -6.67
CA THR A 36 10.53 4.07 -5.72
C THR A 36 9.94 5.30 -6.41
N ASN A 37 10.45 5.69 -7.57
CA ASN A 37 9.95 6.84 -8.34
C ASN A 37 8.52 6.62 -8.83
N SER A 38 8.19 5.39 -9.24
CA SER A 38 6.83 5.01 -9.63
C SER A 38 5.85 5.18 -8.46
N ILE A 39 6.21 4.73 -7.25
CA ILE A 39 5.39 4.89 -6.05
C ILE A 39 5.27 6.35 -5.64
N LYS A 40 6.37 7.12 -5.66
CA LYS A 40 6.35 8.56 -5.36
C LYS A 40 5.34 9.28 -6.25
N THR A 41 5.36 8.98 -7.55
CA THR A 41 4.42 9.53 -8.54
C THR A 41 2.98 9.12 -8.20
N ALA A 42 2.73 7.84 -7.92
CA ALA A 42 1.40 7.35 -7.56
C ALA A 42 0.85 8.03 -6.28
N VAL A 43 1.69 8.23 -5.28
CA VAL A 43 1.33 8.92 -4.02
C VAL A 43 1.05 10.39 -4.27
N ALA A 44 1.82 11.06 -5.13
CA ALA A 44 1.60 12.46 -5.50
C ALA A 44 0.23 12.65 -6.18
N ILE A 45 -0.11 11.79 -7.15
CA ILE A 45 -1.41 11.80 -7.83
C ILE A 45 -2.54 11.53 -6.83
N SER A 46 -2.37 10.54 -5.95
CA SER A 46 -3.34 10.21 -4.89
C SER A 46 -3.63 11.41 -3.99
N ARG A 47 -2.59 12.14 -3.57
CA ARG A 47 -2.72 13.36 -2.74
C ARG A 47 -3.44 14.47 -3.50
N ARG A 48 -3.02 14.75 -4.74
CA ARG A 48 -3.59 15.81 -5.59
C ARG A 48 -5.09 15.62 -5.83
N HIS A 49 -5.51 14.39 -6.14
CA HIS A 49 -6.91 14.08 -6.45
C HIS A 49 -7.72 13.58 -5.24
N LYS A 50 -7.13 13.56 -4.03
CA LYS A 50 -7.73 13.03 -2.80
C LYS A 50 -8.31 11.61 -2.99
N ILE A 51 -7.56 10.76 -3.69
CA ILE A 51 -7.95 9.37 -4.00
C ILE A 51 -7.31 8.45 -2.96
N ARG A 52 -8.12 7.57 -2.37
CA ARG A 52 -7.64 6.58 -1.40
C ARG A 52 -6.96 5.41 -2.14
N ILE A 53 -5.68 5.20 -1.86
CA ILE A 53 -4.96 4.00 -2.34
C ILE A 53 -5.57 2.74 -1.68
N PRO A 54 -5.87 1.68 -2.45
CA PRO A 54 -6.36 0.41 -1.92
C PRO A 54 -5.47 -0.15 -0.80
N ILE A 55 -6.09 -0.77 0.21
CA ILE A 55 -5.37 -1.27 1.39
C ILE A 55 -4.29 -2.30 1.01
N LYS A 56 -4.55 -3.15 0.01
CA LYS A 56 -3.63 -4.19 -0.48
C LYS A 56 -2.33 -3.56 -0.96
N SER A 57 -2.39 -2.58 -1.86
CA SER A 57 -1.20 -1.89 -2.38
C SER A 57 -0.55 -1.00 -1.33
N LYS A 58 -1.35 -0.31 -0.49
CA LYS A 58 -0.84 0.54 0.60
C LYS A 58 0.00 -0.24 1.61
N ARG A 59 -0.15 -1.58 1.71
CA ARG A 59 0.67 -2.44 2.59
C ARG A 59 2.05 -2.73 2.02
N LYS A 60 2.23 -2.71 0.69
CA LYS A 60 3.41 -3.18 -0.04
C LYS A 60 4.58 -2.18 -0.15
N PHE A 61 4.45 -0.98 0.41
CA PHE A 61 5.54 0.00 0.37
C PHE A 61 5.64 0.82 1.66
N CYS A 62 6.79 1.46 1.84
CA CYS A 62 7.06 2.37 2.94
C CYS A 62 6.41 3.73 2.69
N LYS A 63 5.66 4.25 3.67
CA LYS A 63 5.04 5.59 3.55
C LYS A 63 6.04 6.75 3.60
N LYS A 64 7.24 6.53 4.16
CA LYS A 64 8.25 7.57 4.37
C LYS A 64 9.14 7.71 3.13
N CYS A 65 9.87 6.66 2.78
CA CYS A 65 10.81 6.66 1.65
C CYS A 65 10.20 6.18 0.31
N SER A 66 8.99 5.63 0.31
CA SER A 66 8.34 5.03 -0.89
C SER A 66 9.03 3.79 -1.44
N THR A 67 9.98 3.18 -0.71
CA THR A 67 10.59 1.89 -1.08
C THR A 67 9.55 0.77 -1.08
N VAL A 68 9.58 -0.06 -2.13
CA VAL A 68 8.78 -1.30 -2.19
C VAL A 68 9.26 -2.25 -1.11
N PHE A 69 8.33 -2.92 -0.44
CA PHE A 69 8.63 -3.97 0.51
C PHE A 69 8.86 -5.30 -0.22
N ILE A 70 10.10 -5.76 -0.18
CA ILE A 70 10.55 -7.04 -0.66
C ILE A 70 11.05 -7.79 0.58
N PRO A 71 10.46 -8.95 0.91
CA PRO A 71 10.94 -9.79 2.00
C PRO A 71 12.45 -10.01 1.88
N ASP A 72 13.14 -9.97 3.01
CA ASP A 72 14.58 -10.21 3.16
C ASP A 72 15.52 -9.18 2.52
N LYS A 73 15.07 -8.39 1.53
CA LYS A 73 15.85 -7.29 0.94
C LYS A 73 15.60 -5.94 1.63
N THR A 74 14.34 -5.48 1.65
CA THR A 74 14.04 -4.08 2.03
C THR A 74 13.16 -3.96 3.27
N VAL A 75 12.55 -5.07 3.72
CA VAL A 75 11.66 -5.08 4.87
C VAL A 75 11.92 -6.27 5.78
N ARG A 76 11.89 -6.01 7.09
CA ARG A 76 11.83 -7.05 8.13
C ARG A 76 10.40 -7.17 8.63
N ILE A 77 9.81 -8.35 8.46
CA ILE A 77 8.44 -8.64 8.89
C ILE A 77 8.50 -9.48 10.16
N ARG A 78 7.82 -9.03 11.22
CA ARG A 78 7.66 -9.80 12.47
C ARG A 78 6.18 -9.91 12.81
N THR A 79 5.75 -11.11 13.17
CA THR A 79 4.39 -11.39 13.63
C THR A 79 4.43 -11.66 15.12
N GLY A 80 3.59 -10.97 15.90
CA GLY A 80 3.53 -11.18 17.34
C GLY A 80 2.52 -10.28 18.03
N LYS A 81 2.02 -10.70 19.20
CA LYS A 81 1.08 -9.93 20.03
C LYS A 81 -0.15 -9.42 19.25
N GLY A 82 -0.69 -10.21 18.32
CA GLY A 82 -1.88 -9.87 17.53
C GLY A 82 -1.67 -8.79 16.45
N LYS A 83 -0.42 -8.50 16.07
CA LYS A 83 -0.07 -7.52 15.03
C LYS A 83 1.10 -7.99 14.16
N ILE A 84 1.09 -7.55 12.91
CA ILE A 84 2.21 -7.70 11.97
C ILE A 84 2.99 -6.39 11.96
N THR A 85 4.28 -6.46 12.22
CA THR A 85 5.19 -5.32 12.25
C THR A 85 6.11 -5.39 11.04
N TYR A 86 6.00 -4.41 10.16
CA TYR A 86 6.89 -4.17 9.03
C TYR A 86 7.91 -3.11 9.44
N THR A 87 9.19 -3.45 9.38
CA THR A 87 10.29 -2.51 9.62
C THR A 87 11.02 -2.31 8.31
N CYS A 88 11.01 -1.08 7.79
CA CYS A 88 11.76 -0.74 6.59
C CYS A 88 13.26 -0.72 6.92
N LEU A 89 14.05 -1.50 6.19
CA LEU A 89 15.50 -1.57 6.38
C LEU A 89 16.23 -0.37 5.75
N ASN A 90 15.62 0.30 4.77
CA ASN A 90 16.20 1.49 4.14
C ASN A 90 16.10 2.75 5.03
N CYS A 91 14.93 3.06 5.60
CA CYS A 91 14.72 4.29 6.40
C CYS A 91 14.38 4.09 7.89
N GLY A 92 14.31 2.84 8.37
CA GLY A 92 13.95 2.51 9.76
C GLY A 92 12.47 2.69 10.11
N HIS A 93 11.60 3.12 9.19
CA HIS A 93 10.19 3.35 9.51
C HIS A 93 9.46 2.05 9.87
N ILE A 94 8.76 2.08 11.02
CA ILE A 94 8.01 0.93 11.54
C ILE A 94 6.52 1.11 11.29
N LYS A 95 5.91 0.13 10.64
CA LYS A 95 4.48 0.07 10.35
C LYS A 95 3.86 -1.15 11.01
N ARG A 96 2.82 -0.93 11.79
CA ARG A 96 2.11 -1.98 12.54
C ARG A 96 0.71 -2.17 11.99
N ILE A 97 0.34 -3.42 11.74
CA ILE A 97 -0.98 -3.81 11.23
C ILE A 97 -1.60 -4.79 12.24
N PRO A 98 -2.61 -4.38 13.01
CA PRO A 98 -3.31 -5.30 13.89
C PRO A 98 -4.19 -6.26 13.08
N TYR A 99 -4.25 -7.52 13.51
CA TYR A 99 -5.15 -8.55 12.95
C TYR A 99 -6.11 -9.12 14.03
N LEU A 100 -6.38 -8.32 15.07
CA LEU A 100 -7.20 -8.72 16.22
C LEU A 100 -8.66 -9.02 15.85
N LYS A 101 -9.23 -8.31 14.87
CA LYS A 101 -10.60 -8.54 14.38
C LYS A 101 -10.71 -9.90 13.68
N GLU A 102 -9.80 -10.15 12.74
CA GLU A 102 -9.72 -11.42 12.00
C GLU A 102 -9.52 -12.59 12.98
N LYS A 103 -8.70 -12.42 14.03
CA LYS A 103 -8.53 -13.43 15.09
C LYS A 103 -9.80 -13.68 15.92
N LYS A 104 -10.60 -12.65 16.21
CA LYS A 104 -11.90 -12.79 16.90
C LYS A 104 -12.91 -13.53 16.02
N GLU A 105 -13.00 -13.17 14.74
CA GLU A 105 -13.89 -13.85 13.78
C GLU A 105 -13.55 -15.34 13.63
N VAL A 106 -12.26 -15.69 13.51
CA VAL A 106 -11.83 -17.09 13.47
C VAL A 106 -12.14 -17.83 14.77
N LYS A 107 -12.03 -17.16 15.93
CA LYS A 107 -12.38 -17.75 17.22
C LYS A 107 -13.88 -18.03 17.33
N ASN A 108 -14.72 -17.09 16.89
CA ASN A 108 -16.17 -17.24 16.93
C ASN A 108 -16.64 -18.37 16.01
N LYS A 109 -16.11 -18.47 14.79
CA LYS A 109 -16.43 -19.59 13.87
C LYS A 109 -16.02 -20.96 14.42
N LYS A 110 -14.98 -21.03 15.26
CA LYS A 110 -14.56 -22.27 15.94
C LYS A 110 -15.42 -22.64 17.15
N LEU A 111 -16.23 -21.71 17.67
CA LEU A 111 -17.14 -21.93 18.79
C LEU A 111 -18.56 -22.30 18.32
N GLU A 112 -18.86 -22.06 17.04
CA GLU A 112 -20.13 -22.39 16.38
C GLU A 112 -20.13 -23.79 15.73
N ILE A 113 -18.99 -24.50 15.78
CA ILE A 113 -18.79 -25.90 15.36
C ILE A 113 -18.60 -26.73 16.62
#